data_AF-X1A3T5-F1
#
_entry.id   AF-X1A3T5-F1
#
_cell.length_a   1.000
_cell.length_b   1.000
_cell.length_c   1.000
_cell.angle_alpha   90.00
_cell.angle_beta   90.00
_cell.angle_gamma   90.00
#
_symmetry.space_group_name_H-M   'P 1'
#
loop_
_entity.id
_entity.type
_entity.pdbx_description
1 polymer ?
#
loop_
_entity_poly.entity_id
_entity_poly.type
_entity_poly.pdbx_seq_one_letter_code
_entity_poly.pdbx_strand_id
1 'polypeptide(L)'
;MEDLKEFGEPLEFWEYFYEITRIPRCSTLEDKIREYIKKEAEKLGFQTEVDAIENLVVRIPSNRDSEGNKLGVVLQSHMDMVCEKNENVQHDFSNDPLKLKTIEIDNEKWLTAE
;
A
#
# COMPACT_ATOMS: atom_id res chain seq x y z
N MET A 1 6.82 -9.94 -9.74
CA MET A 1 7.11 -10.07 -8.30
C MET A 1 8.59 -10.40 -8.08
N GLU A 2 9.18 -11.35 -8.80
CA GLU A 2 10.63 -11.65 -8.72
C GLU A 2 11.49 -10.38 -8.89
N ASP A 3 11.21 -9.56 -9.90
CA ASP A 3 11.96 -8.32 -10.14
C ASP A 3 11.87 -7.27 -9.02
N LEU A 4 10.84 -7.30 -8.17
CA LEU A 4 10.63 -6.33 -7.10
C LEU A 4 11.49 -6.64 -5.87
N LYS A 5 11.82 -7.92 -5.66
CA LYS A 5 12.68 -8.36 -4.53
C LYS A 5 14.10 -7.82 -4.66
N GLU A 6 14.51 -7.45 -5.88
CA GLU A 6 15.83 -6.88 -6.16
C GLU A 6 15.96 -5.41 -5.71
N PHE A 7 14.85 -4.74 -5.38
CA PHE A 7 14.88 -3.33 -4.96
C PHE A 7 15.20 -3.14 -3.47
N GLY A 8 15.20 -4.22 -2.67
CA GLY A 8 15.72 -4.17 -1.30
C GLY A 8 14.93 -5.01 -0.29
N GLU A 9 15.32 -4.87 0.98
CA GLU A 9 14.67 -5.52 2.12
C GLU A 9 13.84 -4.51 2.93
N PRO A 10 12.80 -4.97 3.68
CA PRO A 10 12.36 -6.36 3.82
C PRO A 10 11.50 -6.86 2.64
N LEU A 11 11.45 -8.17 2.42
CA LEU A 11 10.69 -8.77 1.31
C LEU A 11 9.18 -8.54 1.46
N GLU A 12 8.69 -8.57 2.69
CA GLU A 12 7.28 -8.36 3.04
C GLU A 12 6.81 -6.97 2.61
N PHE A 13 7.69 -5.96 2.64
CA PHE A 13 7.36 -4.62 2.12
C PHE A 13 7.03 -4.68 0.62
N TRP A 14 7.84 -5.38 -0.17
CA TRP A 14 7.64 -5.50 -1.61
C TRP A 14 6.46 -6.40 -1.97
N GLU A 15 6.15 -7.40 -1.15
CA GLU A 15 4.95 -8.22 -1.29
C GLU A 15 3.69 -7.36 -1.11
N TYR A 16 3.59 -6.60 -0.02
CA TYR A 16 2.47 -5.68 0.19
C TYR A 16 2.42 -4.58 -0.87
N PHE A 17 3.56 -3.99 -1.23
CA PHE A 17 3.61 -2.99 -2.30
C PHE A 17 3.04 -3.55 -3.61
N TYR A 18 3.45 -4.76 -4.00
CA TYR A 18 2.93 -5.40 -5.20
C TYR A 18 1.42 -5.64 -5.11
N GLU A 19 0.93 -6.19 -4.00
CA GLU A 19 -0.52 -6.40 -3.80
C GLU A 19 -1.31 -5.09 -3.88
N ILE A 20 -0.82 -4.01 -3.27
CA ILE A 20 -1.43 -2.68 -3.33
C ILE A 20 -1.48 -2.16 -4.78
N THR A 21 -0.44 -2.38 -5.59
CA THR A 21 -0.43 -1.96 -7.00
C THR A 21 -1.47 -2.69 -7.86
N ARG A 22 -1.96 -3.84 -7.40
CA ARG A 22 -3.01 -4.62 -8.06
C ARG A 22 -4.41 -4.11 -7.75
N ILE A 23 -4.56 -3.20 -6.79
CA ILE A 23 -5.85 -2.70 -6.32
C ILE A 23 -6.07 -1.30 -6.92
N PRO A 24 -7.07 -1.12 -7.79
CA PRO A 24 -7.43 0.20 -8.29
C PRO A 24 -7.95 1.07 -7.14
N ARG A 25 -7.36 2.27 -6.98
CA ARG A 25 -7.51 3.12 -5.78
C ARG A 25 -7.42 4.62 -6.09
N CYS A 26 -8.11 5.08 -7.14
CA CYS A 26 -8.18 6.53 -7.40
C CYS A 26 -8.72 7.29 -6.19
N SER A 27 -8.36 8.56 -6.07
CA SER A 27 -9.00 9.47 -5.11
C SER A 27 -10.52 9.37 -5.22
N THR A 28 -11.21 9.28 -4.08
CA THR A 28 -12.65 9.01 -3.89
C THR A 28 -13.13 7.57 -4.15
N LEU A 29 -12.24 6.64 -4.54
CA LEU A 29 -12.54 5.23 -4.79
C LEU A 29 -11.66 4.30 -3.92
N GLU A 30 -11.46 4.68 -2.66
CA GLU A 30 -10.55 4.00 -1.73
C GLU A 30 -11.13 2.73 -1.10
N ASP A 31 -12.41 2.42 -1.31
CA ASP A 31 -13.10 1.31 -0.61
C ASP A 31 -12.40 -0.04 -0.79
N LYS A 32 -11.90 -0.33 -2.00
CA LYS A 32 -11.20 -1.59 -2.30
C LYS A 32 -9.88 -1.71 -1.52
N ILE A 33 -9.09 -0.64 -1.49
CA ILE A 33 -7.80 -0.63 -0.80
C ILE A 33 -8.00 -0.59 0.73
N ARG A 34 -9.00 0.15 1.21
CA ARG A 34 -9.38 0.20 2.64
C ARG A 34 -9.76 -1.19 3.15
N GLU A 35 -10.61 -1.90 2.40
CA GLU A 35 -11.03 -3.26 2.77
C GLU A 35 -9.88 -4.27 2.73
N TYR A 36 -8.95 -4.13 1.78
CA TYR A 36 -7.75 -4.96 1.74
C TYR A 36 -6.86 -4.75 2.96
N ILE A 37 -6.52 -3.49 3.30
CA ILE A 37 -5.67 -3.17 4.46
C ILE A 37 -6.35 -3.65 5.75
N LYS A 38 -7.66 -3.43 5.86
CA LYS A 38 -8.46 -3.87 7.01
C LYS A 38 -8.38 -5.39 7.19
N LYS A 39 -8.63 -6.17 6.13
CA LYS A 39 -8.57 -7.64 6.16
C LYS A 39 -7.19 -8.16 6.53
N GLU A 40 -6.14 -7.55 5.99
CA GLU A 40 -4.77 -8.00 6.28
C GLU A 40 -4.37 -7.69 7.73
N ALA A 41 -4.75 -6.52 8.25
CA ALA A 41 -4.56 -6.19 9.65
C ALA A 41 -5.31 -7.16 10.59
N GLU A 42 -6.57 -7.47 10.28
CA GLU A 42 -7.39 -8.40 11.06
C GLU A 42 -6.85 -9.84 11.02
N LYS A 43 -6.32 -10.28 9.87
CA LYS A 43 -5.63 -11.58 9.73
C LYS A 43 -4.40 -11.69 10.63
N LEU A 44 -3.71 -10.58 10.87
CA LEU A 44 -2.59 -10.48 11.82
C LEU A 44 -3.06 -10.32 13.28
N GLY A 45 -4.37 -10.25 13.53
CA GLY A 45 -4.97 -10.09 14.86
C GLY A 45 -4.96 -8.64 15.37
N PHE A 46 -4.77 -7.66 14.50
CA PHE A 46 -4.80 -6.24 14.87
C PHE A 46 -6.21 -5.67 14.82
N GLN A 47 -6.46 -4.67 15.66
CA GLN A 47 -7.75 -3.99 15.69
C GLN A 47 -7.80 -2.91 14.60
N THR A 48 -8.94 -2.82 13.93
CA THR A 48 -9.20 -1.84 12.88
C THR A 48 -10.39 -0.98 13.24
N GLU A 49 -10.36 0.29 12.85
CA GLU A 49 -11.46 1.24 13.03
C GLU A 49 -11.54 2.11 11.78
N VAL A 50 -12.75 2.27 11.25
CA VAL A 50 -13.03 3.19 10.14
C VAL A 50 -13.89 4.32 10.67
N ASP A 51 -13.45 5.56 10.50
CA ASP A 51 -14.19 6.73 10.95
C ASP A 51 -15.32 7.14 9.97
N ALA A 52 -16.10 8.16 10.32
CA ALA A 52 -17.23 8.61 9.53
C ALA A 52 -16.87 9.25 8.17
N ILE A 53 -15.59 9.54 7.94
CA ILE A 53 -15.06 10.06 6.67
C ILE A 53 -14.13 9.03 6.01
N GLU A 54 -14.24 7.77 6.42
CA GLU A 54 -13.61 6.60 5.83
C GLU A 54 -12.07 6.52 5.96
N ASN A 55 -11.48 7.21 6.95
CA ASN A 55 -10.09 6.93 7.33
C ASN A 55 -10.01 5.60 8.07
N LEU A 56 -8.98 4.81 7.78
CA LEU A 56 -8.69 3.55 8.47
C LEU A 56 -7.56 3.72 9.47
N VAL A 57 -7.81 3.37 10.73
CA VAL A 57 -6.78 3.24 11.77
C VAL A 57 -6.57 1.77 12.09
N VAL A 58 -5.32 1.33 12.07
CA VAL A 58 -4.90 0.00 12.54
C VAL A 58 -4.14 0.18 13.85
N ARG A 59 -4.60 -0.50 14.92
CA ARG A 59 -3.96 -0.48 16.23
C ARG A 59 -3.14 -1.74 16.43
N ILE A 60 -1.82 -1.57 16.46
CA ILE A 60 -0.87 -2.65 16.70
C ILE A 60 -0.42 -2.58 18.17
N PRO A 61 -0.75 -3.57 19.02
CA PRO A 61 -0.31 -3.57 20.40
C PRO A 61 1.20 -3.76 20.47
N SER A 62 1.84 -3.15 21.47
CA SER A 62 3.25 -3.40 21.74
C SER A 62 3.43 -4.80 22.32
N ASN A 63 4.26 -5.62 21.67
CA ASN A 63 4.62 -6.98 22.09
C ASN A 63 5.58 -7.03 23.30
N ARG A 64 5.99 -5.89 23.86
CA ARG A 64 6.87 -5.87 25.05
C ARG A 64 6.04 -5.93 26.33
N ASP A 65 6.26 -7.01 27.08
CA ASP A 65 5.91 -7.14 28.49
C ASP A 65 6.87 -6.27 29.30
N SER A 66 6.60 -4.97 29.46
CA SER A 66 7.45 -4.18 30.36
C SER A 66 6.75 -2.99 30.99
N GLU A 67 7.05 -2.85 32.28
CA GLU A 67 6.50 -1.98 33.33
C GLU A 67 6.75 -0.46 33.10
N GLY A 68 6.90 -0.02 31.85
CA GLY A 68 7.24 1.36 31.49
C GLY A 68 6.19 2.05 30.63
N ASN A 69 6.12 3.38 30.75
CA ASN A 69 5.28 4.25 29.91
C ASN A 69 5.50 3.95 28.42
N LYS A 70 4.48 3.39 27.76
CA LYS A 70 4.50 3.13 26.31
C LYS A 70 4.30 4.46 25.57
N LEU A 71 5.30 4.88 24.79
CA LEU A 71 5.13 5.99 23.85
C LEU A 71 4.36 5.46 22.63
N GLY A 72 3.14 5.97 22.41
CA GLY A 72 2.40 5.71 21.19
C GLY A 72 3.05 6.41 20.01
N VAL A 73 3.19 5.70 18.89
CA VAL A 73 3.67 6.25 17.62
C VAL A 73 2.56 6.08 16.58
N VAL A 74 2.35 7.12 15.77
CA VAL A 74 1.43 7.07 14.63
C VAL A 74 2.25 7.19 13.35
N LEU A 75 2.10 6.22 12.45
CA LEU A 75 2.57 6.29 11.07
C LEU A 75 1.37 6.64 10.21
N GLN A 76 1.46 7.71 9.44
CA GLN A 76 0.37 8.20 8.60
C GLN A 76 0.78 8.14 7.13
N SER A 77 -0.15 7.65 6.30
CA SER A 77 -0.09 7.65 4.84
C SER A 77 -1.49 7.91 4.30
N HIS A 78 -1.60 8.20 3.00
CA HIS A 78 -2.86 8.20 2.27
C HIS A 78 -2.99 6.89 1.46
N MET A 79 -4.22 6.46 1.19
CA MET A 79 -4.52 5.18 0.51
C MET A 79 -4.68 5.34 -1.00
N ASP A 80 -5.05 6.54 -1.46
CA ASP A 80 -5.40 6.82 -2.84
C ASP A 80 -4.18 7.08 -3.72
N MET A 81 -4.43 7.14 -5.02
CA MET A 81 -3.46 7.61 -6.01
C MET A 81 -4.12 8.53 -7.02
N VAL A 82 -3.29 9.39 -7.61
CA VAL A 82 -3.69 10.19 -8.78
C VAL A 82 -3.80 9.26 -9.99
N CYS A 83 -4.97 9.27 -10.62
CA CYS A 83 -5.28 8.42 -11.77
C CYS A 83 -5.09 9.17 -13.08
N GLU A 84 -3.83 9.34 -13.47
CA GLU A 84 -3.43 9.96 -14.72
C GLU A 84 -2.65 8.95 -15.57
N LYS A 85 -2.87 8.98 -16.88
CA LYS A 85 -2.20 8.11 -17.85
C LYS A 85 -1.76 8.91 -19.06
N ASN A 86 -0.71 8.44 -19.72
CA ASN A 86 -0.25 9.00 -20.98
C ASN A 86 -1.33 8.84 -22.08
N GLU A 87 -1.37 9.76 -23.04
CA GLU A 87 -2.43 9.82 -24.08
C GLU A 87 -2.64 8.49 -24.83
N ASN A 88 -1.56 7.75 -25.08
CA ASN A 88 -1.59 6.51 -25.84
C ASN A 88 -1.84 5.26 -24.98
N VAL A 89 -2.02 5.40 -23.66
CA VAL A 89 -2.21 4.29 -22.74
C VAL A 89 -3.70 4.03 -22.52
N GLN A 90 -4.13 2.80 -22.79
CA GLN A 90 -5.45 2.30 -22.44
C GLN A 90 -5.35 1.59 -21.09
N HIS A 91 -5.93 2.21 -20.07
CA HIS A 91 -6.00 1.72 -18.70
C HIS A 91 -7.31 2.22 -18.09
N ASP A 92 -8.05 1.32 -17.45
CA ASP A 92 -9.26 1.61 -16.69
C ASP A 92 -8.93 1.58 -15.20
N PHE A 93 -8.72 2.75 -14.61
CA PHE A 93 -8.37 2.88 -13.19
C PHE A 93 -9.45 2.42 -12.19
N SER A 94 -10.64 2.01 -12.66
CA SER A 94 -11.66 1.42 -11.78
C SER A 94 -11.46 -0.08 -11.60
N ASN A 95 -10.80 -0.74 -12.56
CA ASN A 95 -10.78 -2.19 -12.69
C ASN A 95 -9.39 -2.77 -12.90
N ASP A 96 -8.52 -2.06 -13.61
CA ASP A 96 -7.22 -2.56 -14.03
C ASP A 96 -6.17 -2.39 -12.91
N PRO A 97 -5.36 -3.41 -12.64
CA PRO A 97 -4.17 -3.26 -11.82
C PRO A 97 -3.11 -2.43 -12.55
N LEU A 98 -2.23 -1.75 -11.80
CA LEU A 98 -1.07 -1.10 -12.39
C LEU A 98 -0.14 -2.12 -13.06
N LYS A 99 0.33 -1.78 -14.25
CA LYS A 99 1.31 -2.57 -14.98
C LYS A 99 2.70 -2.03 -14.67
N LEU A 100 3.33 -2.62 -13.67
CA LEU A 100 4.66 -2.20 -13.25
C LEU A 100 5.72 -2.52 -14.31
N LYS A 101 6.67 -1.62 -14.46
CA LYS A 101 7.82 -1.74 -15.36
C LYS A 101 9.07 -1.24 -14.65
N THR A 102 10.18 -1.88 -14.93
CA THR A 102 11.51 -1.36 -14.57
C THR A 102 12.10 -0.58 -15.73
N ILE A 103 12.69 0.58 -15.44
CA ILE A 103 13.51 1.34 -16.38
C ILE A 103 14.89 1.61 -15.77
N GLU A 104 15.85 1.95 -16.62
CA GLU A 104 17.20 2.36 -16.19
C GLU A 104 17.42 3.82 -16.60
N ILE A 105 17.81 4.66 -15.63
CA ILE A 105 18.13 6.07 -15.83
C ILE A 105 19.43 6.32 -15.07
N ASP A 106 20.44 6.89 -15.73
CA ASP A 106 21.75 7.20 -15.12
C ASP A 106 22.45 6.00 -14.44
N ASN A 107 22.32 4.80 -15.02
CA ASN A 107 22.78 3.51 -14.48
C ASN A 107 22.11 3.10 -13.15
N GLU A 108 20.99 3.73 -12.81
CA GLU A 108 20.15 3.35 -11.68
C GLU A 108 18.85 2.70 -12.14
N LYS A 109 18.40 1.69 -11.40
CA LYS A 109 17.18 0.92 -11.67
C LYS A 109 16.00 1.60 -10.99
N TRP A 110 14.98 1.98 -11.77
CA TRP A 110 13.76 2.62 -11.29
C TRP A 110 12.54 1.75 -11.54
N LEU A 111 11.61 1.76 -10.59
CA LEU A 111 10.29 1.16 -10.75
C LEU A 111 9.28 2.22 -11.20
N THR A 112 8.54 1.94 -12.25
CA THR A 112 7.50 2.79 -12.82
C THR A 112 6.28 1.95 -13.24
N ALA A 113 5.27 2.57 -13.85
CA ALA A 113 4.13 1.92 -14.47
C ALA A 113 3.99 2.32 -15.95
N GLU A 114 3.35 1.46 -16.75
CA GLU A 114 3.04 1.70 -18.17
C GLU A 114 2.06 2.88 -18.40
#